data_AF-B5W4F7-F1
#
_entry.id   AF-B5W4F7-F1
#
_cell.length_a   1.000
_cell.length_b   1.000
_cell.length_c   1.000
_cell.angle_alpha   90.00
_cell.angle_beta   90.00
_cell.angle_gamma   90.00
#
_symmetry.space_group_name_H-M   'P 1'
#
loop_
_entity.id
_entity.type
_entity.pdbx_description
1 polymer ?
#
loop_
_entity_poly.entity_id
_entity_poly.type
_entity_poly.pdbx_seq_one_letter_code
_entity_poly.pdbx_strand_id
1 'polypeptide(L)'
;MKKAGMGIPTIQDRARQALVKSALEPEWESRFESTSYGFRPGRSTHDAIARIYLSIRKGEYYVLDADIACETFRSEIGLQCSK
;
A
#
# COMPACT_ATOMS: atom_id res chain seq x y z
N MET A 1 15.97 17.42 -5.53
CA MET A 1 14.51 17.22 -5.54
C MET A 1 14.17 16.25 -6.67
N LYS A 2 13.99 14.96 -6.39
CA LYS A 2 13.68 13.94 -7.43
C LYS A 2 12.30 14.27 -8.03
N LYS A 3 12.25 14.50 -9.35
CA LYS A 3 11.01 14.77 -10.08
C LYS A 3 10.31 13.43 -10.31
N ALA A 4 9.22 13.18 -9.58
CA ALA A 4 8.31 12.10 -9.95
C ALA A 4 7.62 12.52 -11.25
N GLY A 5 7.88 11.81 -12.35
CA GLY A 5 7.16 12.04 -13.60
C GLY A 5 5.69 11.66 -13.40
N MET A 6 4.81 12.64 -13.24
CA MET A 6 3.39 12.39 -13.10
C MET A 6 2.82 12.11 -14.50
N GLY A 7 2.54 10.83 -14.80
CA GLY A 7 1.81 10.46 -16.01
C GLY A 7 0.36 10.88 -15.86
N ILE A 8 0.02 12.11 -16.26
CA ILE A 8 -1.34 12.64 -16.15
C ILE A 8 -2.18 12.05 -17.29
N PRO A 9 -3.18 11.18 -17.00
CA PRO A 9 -4.07 10.64 -18.02
C PRO A 9 -5.11 11.68 -18.46
N THR A 10 -5.72 11.46 -19.63
CA THR A 10 -6.78 12.36 -20.14
C THR A 10 -8.02 12.32 -19.23
N ILE A 11 -8.90 13.33 -19.34
CA ILE A 11 -10.14 13.39 -18.54
C ILE A 11 -11.01 12.14 -18.76
N GLN A 12 -11.12 11.69 -20.02
CA GLN A 12 -11.90 10.50 -20.35
C GLN A 12 -11.33 9.24 -19.69
N ASP A 13 -10.00 9.11 -19.66
CA ASP A 13 -9.36 7.95 -19.06
C ASP A 13 -9.53 7.94 -17.54
N ARG A 14 -9.48 9.11 -16.88
CA ARG A 14 -9.80 9.21 -15.45
C ARG A 14 -11.24 8.79 -15.15
N ALA A 15 -12.20 9.18 -16.00
CA ALA A 15 -13.60 8.79 -15.82
C ALA A 15 -13.78 7.26 -15.96
N ARG A 16 -13.14 6.65 -16.96
CA ARG A 16 -13.16 5.19 -17.15
C ARG A 16 -12.47 4.46 -15.99
N GLN A 17 -11.31 4.93 -15.54
CA GLN A 17 -10.59 4.37 -14.39
C GLN A 17 -11.43 4.45 -13.11
N ALA A 18 -12.12 5.58 -12.88
CA ALA A 18 -13.00 5.74 -11.72
C ALA A 18 -14.18 4.76 -11.77
N LEU A 19 -14.79 4.57 -12.94
CA LEU A 19 -15.90 3.63 -13.13
C LEU A 19 -15.46 2.18 -12.85
N VAL A 20 -14.32 1.77 -13.40
CA VAL A 20 -13.74 0.44 -13.15
C VAL A 20 -13.41 0.26 -11.66
N LYS A 21 -12.81 1.29 -11.04
CA LYS A 21 -12.49 1.27 -9.62
C LYS A 21 -13.74 1.06 -8.76
N SER A 22 -14.82 1.81 -8.99
CA SER A 22 -16.05 1.68 -8.21
C SER A 22 -16.74 0.32 -8.39
N ALA A 23 -16.59 -0.33 -9.54
CA ALA A 23 -17.14 -1.67 -9.76
C ALA A 23 -16.34 -2.76 -9.02
N LEU A 24 -15.01 -2.62 -8.95
CA LEU A 24 -14.11 -3.61 -8.37
C LEU A 24 -13.95 -3.45 -6.84
N GLU A 25 -13.98 -2.22 -6.33
CA GLU A 25 -13.87 -1.92 -4.90
C GLU A 25 -14.66 -2.85 -3.96
N PRO A 26 -15.97 -3.12 -4.18
CA PRO A 26 -16.74 -3.98 -3.26
C PRO A 26 -16.28 -5.44 -3.25
N GLU A 27 -15.84 -5.98 -4.38
CA GLU A 27 -15.34 -7.35 -4.46
C GLU A 27 -14.01 -7.48 -3.70
N TRP A 28 -13.10 -6.53 -3.92
CA TRP A 28 -11.78 -6.56 -3.30
C TRP A 28 -11.81 -6.27 -1.81
N GLU A 29 -12.72 -5.40 -1.35
CA GLU A 29 -12.88 -5.11 0.08
C GLU A 29 -13.26 -6.36 0.89
N SER A 30 -13.99 -7.30 0.28
CA SER A 30 -14.33 -8.58 0.91
C SER A 30 -13.14 -9.55 1.05
N ARG A 31 -12.11 -9.39 0.20
CA ARG A 31 -10.95 -10.27 0.13
C ARG A 31 -9.72 -9.72 0.85
N PHE A 32 -9.69 -8.41 1.13
CA PHE A 32 -8.52 -7.78 1.75
C PHE A 32 -8.35 -8.18 3.22
N GLU A 33 -7.08 -8.32 3.61
CA GLU A 33 -6.72 -8.55 5.00
C GLU A 33 -7.08 -7.32 5.86
N SER A 34 -7.44 -7.57 7.12
CA SER A 34 -7.72 -6.51 8.11
C SER A 34 -6.52 -5.61 8.43
N THR A 35 -5.30 -6.06 8.10
CA THR A 35 -4.04 -5.33 8.33
C THR A 35 -3.61 -4.46 7.14
N SER A 36 -4.37 -4.47 6.03
CA SER A 36 -4.12 -3.60 4.88
C SER A 36 -4.82 -2.26 5.05
N TYR A 37 -4.05 -1.16 5.11
CA TYR A 37 -4.57 0.20 5.34
C TYR A 37 -4.38 1.14 4.14
N GLY A 38 -3.60 0.75 3.13
CA GLY A 38 -3.26 1.62 2.00
C GLY A 38 -4.39 1.74 0.97
N PHE A 39 -4.67 2.97 0.53
CA PHE A 39 -5.56 3.28 -0.60
C PHE A 39 -6.99 2.71 -0.54
N ARG A 40 -7.50 2.41 0.67
CA ARG A 40 -8.85 1.89 0.90
C ARG A 40 -9.81 2.98 1.41
N PRO A 41 -11.09 2.96 1.01
CA PRO A 41 -12.09 3.86 1.58
C PRO A 41 -12.32 3.54 3.07
N GLY A 42 -12.32 4.57 3.91
CA GLY A 42 -12.60 4.41 5.35
C GLY A 42 -11.44 3.85 6.20
N ARG A 43 -10.26 3.65 5.62
CA ARG A 43 -9.01 3.33 6.34
C ARG A 43 -8.02 4.46 6.17
N SER A 44 -7.25 4.74 7.23
CA SER A 44 -6.25 5.80 7.21
C SER A 44 -4.87 5.32 7.67
N THR A 45 -3.84 6.11 7.37
CA THR A 45 -2.48 5.88 7.89
C THR A 45 -2.42 5.89 9.42
N HIS A 46 -3.34 6.61 10.08
CA HIS A 46 -3.43 6.65 11.54
C HIS A 46 -3.83 5.29 12.13
N ASP A 47 -4.68 4.53 11.43
CA ASP A 47 -5.09 3.19 11.86
C ASP A 47 -3.91 2.21 11.84
N ALA A 48 -3.04 2.33 10.83
CA ALA A 48 -1.81 1.55 10.74
C ALA A 48 -0.86 1.85 11.91
N ILE A 49 -0.66 3.13 12.24
CA ILE A 49 0.18 3.56 13.36
C ILE A 49 -0.38 3.04 14.68
N ALA A 50 -1.70 3.17 14.90
CA ALA A 50 -2.35 2.66 16.10
C ALA A 50 -2.17 1.15 16.24
N ARG A 51 -2.23 0.40 15.13
CA ARG A 51 -2.00 -1.05 15.13
C ARG A 51 -0.55 -1.40 15.50
N ILE A 52 0.43 -0.73 14.89
CA ILE A 52 1.85 -0.91 15.21
C ILE A 52 2.11 -0.62 16.69
N TYR A 53 1.54 0.46 17.21
CA TYR A 53 1.68 0.84 18.61
C TYR A 53 1.14 -0.24 19.58
N LEU A 54 0.00 -0.84 19.25
CA LEU A 54 -0.57 -1.94 20.03
C LEU A 54 0.28 -3.21 19.95
N SER A 55 0.89 -3.51 18.80
CA SER A 55 1.82 -4.64 18.64
C SER A 55 3.07 -4.48 19.50
N ILE A 56 3.71 -3.30 19.46
CA ILE A 56 4.91 -3.01 20.26
C ILE A 56 4.60 -3.11 21.77
N ARG A 57 3.45 -2.59 22.20
CA ARG A 57 3.01 -2.70 23.61
C ARG A 57 2.82 -4.14 24.09
N LYS A 58 2.58 -5.10 23.19
CA LYS A 58 2.42 -6.52 23.52
C LYS A 58 3.74 -7.28 23.62
N GLY A 59 4.88 -6.65 23.32
CA GLY A 59 6.21 -7.24 23.43
C GLY A 59 6.83 -7.69 22.10
N GLU A 60 6.30 -7.23 20.96
CA GLU A 60 6.95 -7.44 19.65
C GLU A 60 7.97 -6.32 19.41
N TYR A 61 9.27 -6.65 19.49
CA TYR A 61 10.37 -5.68 19.37
C TYR A 61 11.07 -5.70 18.00
N TYR A 62 10.78 -6.68 17.16
CA TYR A 62 11.39 -6.82 15.84
C TYR A 62 10.46 -6.26 14.78
N VAL A 63 10.96 -5.29 14.01
CA VAL A 63 10.25 -4.69 12.88
C VAL A 63 10.98 -5.08 11.61
N LEU A 64 10.26 -5.72 10.68
CA LEU A 64 10.78 -5.98 9.35
C LEU A 64 10.33 -4.84 8.43
N ASP A 65 11.30 -4.06 7.96
CA ASP A 65 11.06 -3.05 6.94
C ASP A 65 11.21 -3.70 5.56
N ALA A 66 10.13 -3.70 4.78
CA ALA A 66 10.08 -4.29 3.46
C ALA A 66 9.39 -3.32 2.51
N ASP A 67 10.11 -2.88 1.48
CA ASP A 67 9.59 -2.01 0.44
C ASP A 67 9.70 -2.68 -0.93
N ILE A 68 8.72 -2.41 -1.79
CA ILE A 68 8.74 -2.92 -3.15
C ILE A 68 9.42 -1.86 -4.02
N ALA A 69 10.69 -2.10 -4.36
CA ALA A 69 11.37 -1.29 -5.35
C ALA A 69 10.65 -1.42 -6.70
N CYS A 70 10.49 -0.30 -7.41
CA CYS A 70 10.01 -0.29 -8.79
C CYS A 70 11.14 -0.75 -9.72
N GLU A 71 11.45 -2.05 -9.67
CA GLU A 71 12.39 -2.71 -10.56
C GLU A 71 11.61 -3.64 -11.49
N THR A 72 11.73 -3.39 -12.80
CA THR A 72 11.24 -4.28 -13.84
C THR A 72 11.72 -5.69 -13.55
N PHE A 73 10.79 -6.65 -13.39
CA PHE A 73 11.00 -8.10 -13.19
C PHE A 73 12.43 -8.58 -13.55
N ARG A 74 13.36 -8.42 -12.61
CA ARG A 74 14.64 -9.12 -12.62
C ARG A 74 14.78 -9.69 -11.23
N SER A 75 14.71 -11.01 -11.18
CA SER A 75 14.90 -11.82 -9.99
C SER A 75 16.19 -11.42 -9.29
N GLU A 76 16.10 -10.82 -8.10
CA GLU A 76 17.09 -10.95 -7.05
C GLU A 76 16.46 -10.50 -5.72
N ILE A 77 16.29 -11.47 -4.83
CA ILE A 77 15.73 -11.33 -3.49
C ILE A 77 16.82 -10.73 -2.60
N GLY A 78 16.86 -9.40 -2.50
CA GLY A 78 17.75 -8.68 -1.59
C GLY A 78 17.05 -8.39 -0.25
N LEU A 79 17.12 -9.34 0.69
CA LEU A 79 16.65 -9.12 2.07
C LEU A 79 17.72 -8.32 2.83
N GLN A 80 17.57 -7.00 2.94
CA GLN A 80 18.49 -6.17 3.71
C GLN A 80 17.93 -5.95 5.13
N CYS A 81 18.35 -6.80 6.06
CA CYS A 81 18.07 -6.66 7.48
C CYS A 81 19.05 -5.62 8.07
N SER A 82 18.58 -4.39 8.30
CA SER A 82 19.34 -3.41 9.08
C SER A 82 19.12 -3.66 10.58
N LYS A 83 20.23 -3.79 11.30
CA LYS A 83 20.30 -3.78 12.77
C LYS A 83 19.80 -2.46 13.35
#